data_AF-A0A2U2B9F1-F1
#
_entry.id   AF-A0A2U2B9F1-F1
#
_cell.length_a   1.000
_cell.length_b   1.000
_cell.length_c   1.000
_cell.angle_alpha   90.00
_cell.angle_beta   90.00
_cell.angle_gamma   90.00
#
_symmetry.space_group_name_H-M   'P 1'
#
loop_
_entity.id
_entity.type
_entity.pdbx_description
1 polymer ?
#
loop_
_entity_poly.entity_id
_entity_poly.type
_entity_poly.pdbx_seq_one_letter_code
_entity_poly.pdbx_strand_id
1 'polypeptide(L)'
;MKYKKLNTNWKAEPNSPRPEIMEEEDGIRLTFDLNSLDFEHIDEGEKGTLEFKDVCKYRLGTTEEEFHKGQFKNSNDQLPLGEFYELKNSKWEKNFPDDEVLINPSVKTKGLRHFILFLKDETFECIAKDFEFSFDHSVANELFGKYPKGYLSHYLGMFVSNFDAPTTNNFKAYTDLYIQMESLKELEGVKGEIKKIKNNNDLPLFLKLANQTGIEGFGMKQLNEMIKVIEGYKGR
;
A
#
# COMPACT_ATOMS: atom_id res chain seq x y z
N MET A 1 14.50 8.96 17.75
CA MET A 1 14.83 8.59 16.35
C MET A 1 13.75 9.17 15.45
N LYS A 2 14.07 9.66 14.24
CA LYS A 2 13.03 10.15 13.30
C LYS A 2 12.59 9.01 12.41
N TYR A 3 11.28 8.86 12.20
CA TYR A 3 10.71 7.84 11.33
C TYR A 3 9.56 8.42 10.51
N LYS A 4 9.22 7.75 9.41
CA LYS A 4 8.06 8.03 8.56
C LYS A 4 7.27 6.73 8.38
N LYS A 5 5.99 6.70 8.75
CA LYS A 5 5.09 5.59 8.42
C LYS A 5 4.86 5.55 6.90
N LEU A 6 4.93 4.37 6.31
CA LEU A 6 4.91 4.16 4.86
C LEU A 6 3.64 3.47 4.37
N ASN A 7 3.05 2.59 5.19
CA ASN A 7 1.78 1.95 4.90
C ASN A 7 0.62 2.79 5.44
N THR A 8 -0.45 2.97 4.67
CA THR A 8 -1.67 3.68 5.10
C THR A 8 -2.91 2.80 5.05
N ASN A 9 -2.96 1.91 4.06
CA ASN A 9 -4.14 1.13 3.72
C ASN A 9 -3.98 -0.37 3.97
N TRP A 10 -2.92 -0.78 4.66
CA TRP A 10 -2.69 -2.17 5.01
C TRP A 10 -1.92 -2.25 6.31
N LYS A 11 -2.03 -3.37 7.01
CA LYS A 11 -1.17 -3.76 8.12
C LYS A 11 -0.92 -5.26 8.03
N ALA A 12 0.19 -5.72 8.57
CA ALA A 12 0.39 -7.15 8.74
C ALA A 12 -0.64 -7.73 9.74
N GLU A 13 -0.98 -9.00 9.58
CA GLU A 13 -1.91 -9.69 10.48
C GLU A 13 -1.35 -9.70 11.92
N PRO A 14 -2.13 -9.26 12.92
CA PRO A 14 -1.61 -8.97 14.26
C PRO A 14 -1.22 -10.20 15.09
N ASN A 15 -1.65 -11.41 14.72
CA ASN A 15 -1.49 -12.62 15.52
C ASN A 15 -0.47 -13.63 14.98
N SER A 16 -0.36 -13.74 13.66
CA SER A 16 0.40 -14.73 12.92
C SER A 16 0.67 -14.24 11.49
N PRO A 17 1.51 -13.20 11.32
CA PRO A 17 1.76 -12.59 10.01
C PRO A 17 2.54 -13.50 9.03
N ARG A 18 3.14 -14.59 9.51
CA ARG A 18 3.83 -15.62 8.69
C ARG A 18 4.76 -15.02 7.61
N PRO A 19 5.79 -14.25 7.99
CA PRO A 19 6.70 -13.64 7.03
C PRO A 19 7.51 -14.71 6.28
N GLU A 20 7.59 -14.56 4.97
CA GLU A 20 8.38 -15.39 4.07
C GLU A 20 9.27 -14.46 3.23
N ILE A 21 10.59 -14.72 3.21
CA ILE A 21 11.56 -13.94 2.45
C ILE A 21 12.09 -14.79 1.30
N MET A 22 12.10 -14.22 0.10
CA MET A 22 12.72 -14.79 -1.08
C MET A 22 13.78 -13.82 -1.61
N GLU A 23 15.01 -14.29 -1.74
CA GLU A 23 16.10 -13.54 -2.35
C GLU A 23 16.01 -13.60 -3.88
N GLU A 24 16.20 -12.46 -4.53
CA GLU A 24 16.24 -12.32 -5.99
C GLU A 24 17.57 -11.67 -6.41
N GLU A 25 17.92 -11.70 -7.71
CA GLU A 25 19.25 -11.29 -8.20
C GLU A 25 19.63 -9.85 -7.79
N ASP A 26 18.67 -8.92 -7.77
CA ASP A 26 18.89 -7.49 -7.45
C ASP A 26 18.02 -7.01 -6.26
N GLY A 27 17.46 -7.91 -5.47
CA GLY A 27 16.46 -7.54 -4.46
C GLY A 27 16.02 -8.66 -3.53
N ILE A 28 15.00 -8.36 -2.74
CA ILE A 28 14.30 -9.35 -1.92
C ILE A 28 12.80 -9.10 -1.99
N ARG A 29 12.04 -10.19 -1.89
CA ARG A 29 10.60 -10.19 -1.75
C ARG A 29 10.22 -10.68 -0.36
N LEU A 30 9.53 -9.84 0.41
CA LEU A 30 8.94 -10.21 1.70
C LEU A 30 7.44 -10.35 1.53
N THR A 31 6.90 -11.54 1.80
CA THR A 31 5.46 -11.82 1.78
C THR A 31 4.97 -12.13 3.18
N PHE A 32 3.77 -11.65 3.54
CA PHE A 32 3.17 -11.84 4.87
C PHE A 32 1.64 -11.74 4.78
N ASP A 33 0.94 -12.30 5.76
CA ASP A 33 -0.51 -12.15 5.88
C ASP A 33 -0.90 -10.73 6.28
N LEU A 34 -2.01 -10.26 5.73
CA LEU A 34 -2.56 -8.93 6.01
C LEU A 34 -3.71 -8.98 7.01
N ASN A 35 -3.89 -7.87 7.73
CA ASN A 35 -5.00 -7.69 8.66
C ASN A 35 -6.30 -7.36 7.92
N SER A 36 -7.18 -8.36 7.77
CA SER A 36 -8.51 -8.19 7.16
C SER A 36 -9.55 -7.53 8.09
N LEU A 37 -9.28 -7.43 9.40
CA LEU A 37 -10.21 -6.83 10.37
C LEU A 37 -10.16 -5.30 10.36
N ASP A 38 -8.99 -4.72 10.09
CA ASP A 38 -8.79 -3.26 10.06
C ASP A 38 -9.20 -2.64 8.72
N PHE A 39 -9.29 -3.44 7.64
CA PHE A 39 -9.44 -2.94 6.27
C PHE A 39 -10.48 -3.73 5.48
N GLU A 40 -11.60 -3.07 5.14
CA GLU A 40 -12.74 -3.67 4.39
C GLU A 40 -12.38 -4.25 3.01
N HIS A 41 -11.21 -3.90 2.46
CA HIS A 41 -10.77 -4.30 1.13
C HIS A 41 -9.76 -5.45 1.15
N ILE A 42 -9.41 -5.95 2.34
CA ILE A 42 -8.47 -7.05 2.54
C ILE A 42 -9.29 -8.29 2.92
N ASP A 43 -9.11 -9.35 2.14
CA ASP A 43 -9.80 -10.62 2.39
C ASP A 43 -9.09 -11.42 3.49
N GLU A 44 -9.83 -12.29 4.20
CA GLU A 44 -9.23 -13.17 5.22
C GLU A 44 -8.19 -14.12 4.57
N GLY A 45 -6.99 -14.16 5.16
CA GLY A 45 -5.88 -14.98 4.65
C GLY A 45 -5.16 -14.37 3.43
N GLU A 46 -5.53 -13.16 3.02
CA GLU A 46 -4.84 -12.47 1.95
C GLU A 46 -3.41 -12.11 2.34
N LYS A 47 -2.49 -12.30 1.39
CA LYS A 47 -1.08 -11.95 1.53
C LYS A 47 -0.76 -10.60 0.87
N GLY A 48 0.13 -9.86 1.51
CA GLY A 48 0.78 -8.68 0.97
C GLY A 48 2.25 -8.98 0.68
N THR A 49 2.81 -8.27 -0.29
CA THR A 49 4.19 -8.42 -0.71
C THR A 49 4.88 -7.05 -0.73
N LEU A 50 6.04 -6.97 -0.08
CA LEU A 50 7.00 -5.89 -0.23
C LEU A 50 8.17 -6.37 -1.08
N GLU A 51 8.37 -5.75 -2.24
CA GLU A 51 9.51 -5.97 -3.10
C GLU A 51 10.52 -4.84 -2.92
N PHE A 52 11.75 -5.17 -2.54
CA PHE A 52 12.83 -4.20 -2.32
C PHE A 52 13.85 -4.25 -3.43
N LYS A 53 14.27 -3.07 -3.92
CA LYS A 53 15.19 -2.92 -5.06
C LYS A 53 16.54 -2.37 -4.61
N ASP A 54 17.62 -2.85 -5.26
CA ASP A 54 19.00 -2.48 -4.94
C ASP A 54 19.31 -2.71 -3.44
N VAL A 55 19.07 -3.95 -2.97
CA VAL A 55 19.19 -4.33 -1.56
C VAL A 55 20.66 -4.54 -1.19
N CYS A 56 21.11 -3.84 -0.14
CA CYS A 56 22.44 -4.06 0.45
C CYS A 56 22.40 -5.26 1.40
N LYS A 57 21.47 -5.22 2.34
CA LYS A 57 21.34 -6.19 3.42
C LYS A 57 19.97 -6.14 4.05
N TYR A 58 19.57 -7.23 4.66
CA TYR A 58 18.34 -7.32 5.42
C TYR A 58 18.54 -8.19 6.67
N ARG A 59 17.51 -8.21 7.52
CA ARG A 59 17.41 -9.09 8.67
C ARG A 59 15.96 -9.40 8.96
N LEU A 60 15.70 -10.61 9.45
CA LEU A 60 14.46 -11.00 10.11
C LEU A 60 14.80 -11.45 11.53
N GLY A 61 14.73 -10.52 12.49
CA GLY A 61 15.05 -10.76 13.89
C GLY A 61 13.81 -11.03 14.73
N THR A 62 13.99 -11.35 16.01
CA THR A 62 12.88 -11.48 16.96
C THR A 62 12.47 -10.12 17.54
N THR A 63 11.16 -9.83 17.59
CA THR A 63 10.63 -8.57 18.09
C THR A 63 10.95 -8.35 19.58
N GLU A 64 10.97 -9.42 20.38
CA GLU A 64 11.31 -9.35 21.80
C GLU A 64 12.74 -8.84 22.04
N GLU A 65 13.72 -9.29 21.25
CA GLU A 65 15.10 -8.86 21.40
C GLU A 65 15.28 -7.37 21.09
N GLU A 66 14.56 -6.87 20.09
CA GLU A 66 14.60 -5.46 19.69
C GLU A 66 14.07 -4.52 20.78
N PHE A 67 12.98 -4.94 21.43
CA PHE A 67 12.43 -4.20 22.57
C PHE A 67 13.34 -4.27 23.80
N HIS A 68 13.97 -5.42 24.07
CA HIS A 68 14.90 -5.56 25.20
C HIS A 68 16.17 -4.73 25.00
N LYS A 69 16.78 -4.76 23.81
CA LYS A 69 18.00 -4.00 23.44
C LYS A 69 17.77 -2.48 23.39
N GLY A 70 16.52 -2.03 23.44
CA GLY A 70 16.18 -0.61 23.52
C GLY A 70 16.48 0.18 22.24
N GLN A 71 16.65 -0.51 21.10
CA GLN A 71 16.95 0.12 19.81
C GLN A 71 15.83 1.07 19.36
N PHE A 72 14.60 0.84 19.84
CA PHE A 72 13.42 1.66 19.59
C PHE A 72 12.87 2.39 20.85
N LYS A 73 13.58 2.35 21.99
CA LYS A 73 13.16 2.97 23.27
C LYS A 73 13.34 4.49 23.37
N ASN A 74 13.83 5.17 22.33
CA ASN A 74 14.15 6.60 22.39
C ASN A 74 12.95 7.57 22.29
N SER A 75 11.74 7.07 22.50
CA SER A 75 10.54 7.81 22.88
C SER A 75 9.64 6.81 23.59
N ASN A 76 8.90 7.21 24.62
CA ASN A 76 8.02 6.35 25.42
C ASN A 76 6.85 5.69 24.64
N ASP A 77 6.89 5.69 23.31
CA ASP A 77 5.88 5.12 22.43
C ASP A 77 6.54 3.99 21.63
N GLN A 78 6.14 2.76 21.92
CA GLN A 78 6.45 1.61 21.06
C GLN A 78 5.81 1.85 19.70
N LEU A 79 6.56 1.65 18.61
CA LEU A 79 5.96 1.70 17.27
C LEU A 79 4.92 0.58 17.15
N PRO A 80 3.70 0.86 16.63
CA PRO A 80 2.65 -0.14 16.57
C PRO A 80 3.03 -1.36 15.71
N LEU A 81 2.57 -2.53 16.15
CA LEU A 81 2.70 -3.79 15.40
C LEU A 81 1.91 -3.74 14.09
N GLY A 82 2.39 -4.48 13.10
CA GLY A 82 1.84 -4.58 11.76
C GLY A 82 2.15 -3.38 10.85
N GLU A 83 2.92 -2.41 11.34
CA GLU A 83 3.18 -1.14 10.64
C GLU A 83 4.58 -1.09 10.03
N PHE A 84 4.69 -0.40 8.91
CA PHE A 84 5.88 -0.27 8.07
C PHE A 84 6.43 1.15 8.07
N TYR A 85 7.73 1.30 8.28
CA TYR A 85 8.36 2.60 8.47
C TYR A 85 9.67 2.75 7.69
N GLU A 86 10.00 3.99 7.36
CA GLU A 86 11.36 4.40 7.03
C GLU A 86 12.01 5.07 8.24
N LEU A 87 13.18 4.58 8.64
CA LEU A 87 13.99 5.18 9.69
C LEU A 87 14.95 6.23 9.10
N LYS A 88 14.80 7.48 9.53
CA LYS A 88 15.61 8.60 9.06
C LYS A 88 16.82 8.79 9.97
N ASN A 89 18.01 8.88 9.36
CA ASN A 89 19.29 9.06 10.06
C ASN A 89 19.57 7.95 11.10
N SER A 90 19.26 6.70 10.78
CA SER A 90 19.45 5.54 11.68
C SER A 90 20.92 5.21 11.96
N LYS A 91 21.86 5.71 11.13
CA LYS A 91 23.28 5.32 11.15
C LYS A 91 23.45 3.80 10.99
N TRP A 92 22.63 3.21 10.13
CA TRP A 92 22.62 1.77 9.85
C TRP A 92 23.99 1.25 9.40
N GLU A 93 24.86 2.08 8.83
CA GLU A 93 26.22 1.68 8.46
C GLU A 93 27.07 1.23 9.66
N LYS A 94 26.71 1.65 10.87
CA LYS A 94 27.42 1.34 12.13
C LYS A 94 26.61 0.51 13.11
N ASN A 95 25.28 0.61 13.03
CA ASN A 95 24.37 0.15 14.06
C ASN A 95 23.38 -0.91 13.54
N PHE A 96 23.54 -1.39 12.31
CA PHE A 96 22.71 -2.51 11.84
C PHE A 96 23.07 -3.78 12.62
N PRO A 97 22.09 -4.64 12.95
CA PRO A 97 22.35 -5.85 13.73
C PRO A 97 23.32 -6.83 13.04
N ASP A 98 24.15 -7.50 13.85
CA ASP A 98 25.23 -8.37 13.35
C ASP A 98 24.74 -9.68 12.69
N ASP A 99 23.50 -10.09 12.94
CA ASP A 99 22.81 -11.23 12.31
C ASP A 99 22.18 -10.87 10.95
N GLU A 100 22.75 -9.86 10.28
CA GLU A 100 22.37 -9.42 8.94
C GLU A 100 22.71 -10.45 7.85
N VAL A 101 21.86 -10.50 6.83
CA VAL A 101 22.12 -11.20 5.57
C VAL A 101 22.56 -10.18 4.53
N LEU A 102 23.78 -10.32 4.02
CA LEU A 102 24.33 -9.48 2.95
C LEU A 102 23.86 -10.00 1.59
N ILE A 103 23.11 -9.17 0.85
CA ILE A 103 22.65 -9.49 -0.51
C ILE A 103 23.69 -9.05 -1.55
N ASN A 104 24.02 -7.75 -1.52
CA ASN A 104 24.96 -7.19 -2.48
C ASN A 104 25.94 -6.24 -1.78
N PRO A 105 27.17 -6.69 -1.46
CA PRO A 105 28.16 -5.84 -0.81
C PRO A 105 28.74 -4.75 -1.73
N SER A 106 28.49 -4.84 -3.04
CA SER A 106 28.98 -3.89 -4.04
C SER A 106 27.99 -2.78 -4.37
N VAL A 107 26.77 -2.83 -3.81
CA VAL A 107 25.77 -1.78 -4.03
C VAL A 107 26.28 -0.44 -3.51
N LYS A 108 26.05 0.64 -4.28
CA LYS A 108 26.43 1.98 -3.83
C LYS A 108 25.55 2.37 -2.65
N THR A 109 26.17 2.64 -1.50
CA THR A 109 25.45 3.04 -0.28
C THR A 109 24.76 4.40 -0.39
N LYS A 110 25.18 5.25 -1.33
CA LYS A 110 24.56 6.56 -1.57
C LYS A 110 23.13 6.38 -2.09
N GLY A 111 22.17 6.85 -1.30
CA GLY A 111 20.74 6.83 -1.65
C GLY A 111 19.98 5.64 -1.10
N LEU A 112 20.64 4.73 -0.37
CA LEU A 112 19.95 3.67 0.36
C LEU A 112 19.19 4.25 1.56
N ARG A 113 18.09 3.58 1.88
CA ARG A 113 17.12 3.93 2.92
C ARG A 113 17.02 2.75 3.88
N HIS A 114 16.63 3.05 5.12
CA HIS A 114 16.42 2.05 6.14
C HIS A 114 14.93 1.81 6.36
N PHE A 115 14.47 0.61 6.04
CA PHE A 115 13.08 0.18 6.18
C PHE A 115 12.92 -0.80 7.32
N ILE A 116 11.80 -0.71 8.04
CA ILE A 116 11.47 -1.60 9.15
C ILE A 116 9.98 -1.93 9.17
N LEU A 117 9.65 -3.21 9.35
CA LEU A 117 8.30 -3.72 9.56
C LEU A 117 8.25 -4.47 10.90
N PHE A 118 7.41 -3.99 11.81
CA PHE A 118 7.20 -4.66 13.10
C PHE A 118 6.10 -5.72 12.94
N LEU A 119 6.47 -6.99 13.03
CA LEU A 119 5.53 -8.10 13.11
C LEU A 119 5.40 -8.53 14.57
N LYS A 120 4.41 -9.38 14.88
CA LYS A 120 4.14 -9.78 16.26
C LYS A 120 5.36 -10.45 16.92
N ASP A 121 5.94 -11.45 16.24
CA ASP A 121 7.05 -12.23 16.77
C ASP A 121 8.38 -11.85 16.10
N GLU A 122 8.34 -11.35 14.85
CA GLU A 122 9.52 -10.94 14.09
C GLU A 122 9.60 -9.44 13.79
N THR A 123 10.81 -8.92 13.62
CA THR A 123 11.06 -7.58 13.09
C THR A 123 11.89 -7.71 11.84
N PHE A 124 11.34 -7.24 10.72
CA PHE A 124 12.04 -7.20 9.46
C PHE A 124 12.71 -5.83 9.27
N GLU A 125 14.01 -5.83 9.01
CA GLU A 125 14.81 -4.64 8.71
C GLU A 125 15.49 -4.80 7.36
N CYS A 126 15.49 -3.76 6.53
CA CYS A 126 16.07 -3.81 5.20
C CYS A 126 16.74 -2.49 4.80
N ILE A 127 17.95 -2.59 4.25
CA ILE A 127 18.67 -1.49 3.62
C ILE A 127 18.57 -1.65 2.11
N ALA A 128 17.75 -0.81 1.49
CA ALA A 128 17.47 -0.84 0.06
C ALA A 128 17.30 0.57 -0.50
N LYS A 129 17.34 0.72 -1.81
CA LYS A 129 17.12 2.03 -2.45
C LYS A 129 15.64 2.40 -2.48
N ASP A 130 14.79 1.43 -2.77
CA ASP A 130 13.35 1.63 -2.80
C ASP A 130 12.58 0.34 -2.52
N PHE A 131 11.26 0.48 -2.37
CA PHE A 131 10.33 -0.63 -2.21
C PHE A 131 9.05 -0.41 -3.02
N GLU A 132 8.37 -1.49 -3.35
CA GLU A 132 7.01 -1.50 -3.88
C GLU A 132 6.14 -2.45 -3.04
N PHE A 133 4.88 -2.08 -2.83
CA PHE A 133 3.91 -2.93 -2.16
C PHE A 133 2.85 -3.40 -3.15
N SER A 134 2.47 -4.67 -3.08
CA SER A 134 1.36 -5.25 -3.83
C SER A 134 0.59 -6.26 -3.00
N PHE A 135 -0.70 -6.40 -3.29
CA PHE A 135 -1.50 -7.52 -2.82
C PHE A 135 -1.27 -8.73 -3.76
N ASP A 136 -1.21 -9.95 -3.20
CA ASP A 136 -0.86 -11.19 -3.94
C ASP A 136 -1.78 -11.46 -5.15
N HIS A 137 -3.04 -11.02 -5.05
CA HIS A 137 -3.98 -11.04 -6.16
C HIS A 137 -4.17 -9.64 -6.76
N SER A 138 -3.55 -9.41 -7.92
CA SER A 138 -3.82 -8.23 -8.73
C SER A 138 -5.25 -8.27 -9.28
N VAL A 139 -6.18 -7.63 -8.57
CA VAL A 139 -7.56 -7.38 -9.02
C VAL A 139 -7.63 -6.71 -10.39
N ALA A 140 -6.56 -6.03 -10.82
CA ALA A 140 -6.51 -5.35 -12.10
C ALA A 140 -6.73 -6.30 -13.29
N ASN A 141 -6.16 -7.51 -13.25
CA ASN A 141 -6.31 -8.49 -14.33
C ASN A 141 -7.75 -9.02 -14.42
N GLU A 142 -8.36 -9.31 -13.26
CA GLU A 142 -9.76 -9.74 -13.19
C GLU A 142 -10.70 -8.63 -13.71
N LEU A 143 -10.47 -7.40 -13.24
CA LEU A 143 -11.25 -6.24 -13.65
C LEU A 143 -11.10 -5.95 -15.14
N PHE A 144 -9.89 -6.06 -15.72
CA PHE A 144 -9.69 -5.86 -17.16
C PHE A 144 -10.48 -6.87 -18.00
N GLY A 145 -10.57 -8.12 -17.56
CA GLY A 145 -11.39 -9.14 -18.23
C GLY A 145 -12.89 -8.83 -18.18
N LYS A 146 -13.41 -8.35 -17.04
CA LYS A 146 -14.83 -8.01 -16.85
C LYS A 146 -15.21 -6.65 -17.45
N TYR A 147 -14.28 -5.70 -17.43
CA TYR A 147 -14.44 -4.28 -17.72
C TYR A 147 -13.32 -3.78 -18.64
N PRO A 148 -13.29 -4.22 -19.92
CA PRO A 148 -12.14 -4.00 -20.81
C PRO A 148 -11.95 -2.53 -21.22
N LYS A 149 -12.95 -1.67 -20.99
CA LYS A 149 -12.81 -0.22 -21.16
C LYS A 149 -12.18 0.44 -19.94
N GLY A 150 -12.35 -0.13 -18.76
CA GLY A 150 -11.70 0.31 -17.53
C GLY A 150 -11.99 1.77 -17.19
N TYR A 151 -13.18 2.29 -17.53
CA TYR A 151 -13.52 3.69 -17.30
C TYR A 151 -13.45 4.05 -15.81
N LEU A 152 -14.01 3.22 -14.93
CA LEU A 152 -13.94 3.49 -13.48
C LEU A 152 -12.52 3.31 -12.94
N SER A 153 -11.77 2.32 -13.43
CA SER A 153 -10.37 2.11 -13.04
C SER A 153 -9.50 3.32 -13.41
N HIS A 154 -9.67 3.82 -14.64
CA HIS A 154 -9.00 5.03 -15.13
C HIS A 154 -9.39 6.25 -14.30
N TYR A 155 -10.70 6.43 -14.05
CA TYR A 155 -11.21 7.51 -13.20
C TYR A 155 -10.60 7.50 -11.80
N LEU A 156 -10.50 6.34 -11.15
CA LEU A 156 -9.87 6.17 -9.84
C LEU A 156 -8.36 6.46 -9.89
N GLY A 157 -7.64 5.90 -10.87
CA GLY A 157 -6.19 6.13 -11.03
C GLY A 157 -5.82 7.59 -11.29
N MET A 158 -6.68 8.32 -11.99
CA MET A 158 -6.51 9.76 -12.15
C MET A 158 -6.93 10.56 -10.91
N PHE A 159 -7.95 10.11 -10.15
CA PHE A 159 -8.33 10.76 -8.88
C PHE A 159 -7.17 10.74 -7.89
N VAL A 160 -6.58 9.57 -7.68
CA VAL A 160 -5.50 9.34 -6.69
C VAL A 160 -4.23 10.13 -7.03
N SER A 161 -4.03 10.44 -8.32
CA SER A 161 -2.89 11.23 -8.79
C SER A 161 -3.06 12.73 -8.55
N ASN A 162 -4.28 13.21 -8.32
CA ASN A 162 -4.61 14.63 -8.23
C ASN A 162 -5.11 15.06 -6.84
N PHE A 163 -5.52 14.11 -5.99
CA PHE A 163 -6.10 14.39 -4.69
C PHE A 163 -5.53 13.48 -3.61
N ASP A 164 -5.30 14.06 -2.44
CA ASP A 164 -4.73 13.40 -1.25
C ASP A 164 -5.79 12.86 -0.29
N ALA A 165 -7.04 13.31 -0.40
CA ALA A 165 -8.12 12.94 0.51
C ALA A 165 -9.43 12.57 -0.22
N PRO A 166 -10.13 11.50 0.22
CA PRO A 166 -11.37 11.03 -0.40
C PRO A 166 -12.61 11.72 0.17
N THR A 167 -12.74 13.03 -0.06
CA THR A 167 -13.87 13.82 0.42
C THR A 167 -14.90 14.08 -0.67
N THR A 168 -16.17 14.28 -0.31
CA THR A 168 -17.23 14.64 -1.28
C THR A 168 -16.89 15.88 -2.10
N ASN A 169 -16.21 16.87 -1.51
CA ASN A 169 -15.79 18.09 -2.21
C ASN A 169 -14.71 17.77 -3.25
N ASN A 170 -13.73 16.93 -2.89
CA ASN A 170 -12.69 16.47 -3.81
C ASN A 170 -13.29 15.64 -4.95
N PHE A 171 -14.27 14.78 -4.68
CA PHE A 171 -14.96 14.02 -5.74
C PHE A 171 -15.68 14.93 -6.74
N LYS A 172 -16.35 16.00 -6.26
CA LYS A 172 -17.02 16.99 -7.14
C LYS A 172 -16.01 17.77 -7.97
N ALA A 173 -14.99 18.32 -7.32
CA ALA A 173 -13.92 19.06 -8.00
C ALA A 173 -13.21 18.19 -9.04
N TYR A 174 -12.96 16.94 -8.69
CA TYR A 174 -12.35 15.98 -9.61
C TYR A 174 -13.28 15.59 -10.76
N THR A 175 -14.58 15.41 -10.52
CA THR A 175 -15.53 15.12 -11.62
C THR A 175 -15.52 16.25 -12.65
N ASP A 176 -15.51 17.51 -12.20
CA ASP A 176 -15.39 18.67 -13.07
C ASP A 176 -14.05 18.65 -13.84
N LEU A 177 -12.93 18.35 -13.16
CA LEU A 177 -11.60 18.27 -13.77
C LEU A 177 -11.49 17.11 -14.80
N TYR A 178 -12.01 15.94 -14.47
CA TYR A 178 -12.03 14.76 -15.33
C TYR A 178 -12.72 15.06 -16.66
N ILE A 179 -13.85 15.78 -16.64
CA ILE A 179 -14.55 16.19 -17.87
C ILE A 179 -13.71 17.15 -18.70
N GLN A 180 -12.96 18.06 -18.08
CA GLN A 180 -12.08 19.00 -18.77
C GLN A 180 -10.90 18.29 -19.44
N MET A 181 -10.37 17.24 -18.81
CA MET A 181 -9.23 16.49 -19.33
C MET A 181 -9.64 15.43 -20.36
N GLU A 182 -10.71 14.70 -20.10
CA GLU A 182 -11.11 13.51 -20.87
C GLU A 182 -12.28 13.82 -21.80
N SER A 183 -13.49 14.02 -21.23
CA SER A 183 -14.69 14.61 -21.85
C SER A 183 -15.94 14.22 -21.05
N LEU A 184 -17.07 14.86 -21.38
CA LEU A 184 -18.38 14.41 -20.90
C LEU A 184 -18.72 12.99 -21.39
N LYS A 185 -18.27 12.62 -22.60
CA LYS A 185 -18.52 11.29 -23.17
C LYS A 185 -17.83 10.18 -22.37
N GLU A 186 -16.60 10.43 -21.93
CA GLU A 186 -15.84 9.52 -21.06
C GLU A 186 -16.56 9.35 -19.71
N LEU A 187 -17.05 10.44 -19.11
CA LEU A 187 -17.84 10.35 -17.87
C LEU A 187 -19.13 9.53 -18.04
N GLU A 188 -19.83 9.65 -19.18
CA GLU A 188 -20.98 8.79 -19.47
C GLU A 188 -20.58 7.30 -19.63
N GLY A 189 -19.37 7.04 -20.13
CA GLY A 189 -18.73 5.73 -20.09
C GLY A 189 -18.57 5.20 -18.67
N VAL A 190 -18.02 6.02 -17.76
CA VAL A 190 -17.88 5.70 -16.32
C VAL A 190 -19.25 5.38 -15.72
N LYS A 191 -20.27 6.22 -15.93
CA LYS A 191 -21.64 5.98 -15.44
C LYS A 191 -22.23 4.67 -15.97
N GLY A 192 -22.04 4.39 -17.25
CA GLY A 192 -22.50 3.15 -17.88
C GLY A 192 -21.83 1.92 -17.29
N GLU A 193 -20.54 2.00 -16.99
CA GLU A 193 -19.77 0.92 -16.37
C GLU A 193 -20.14 0.71 -14.90
N ILE A 194 -20.31 1.78 -14.11
CA ILE A 194 -20.79 1.73 -12.71
C ILE A 194 -22.09 0.92 -12.59
N LYS A 195 -23.03 1.10 -13.52
CA LYS A 195 -24.28 0.31 -13.53
C LYS A 195 -24.01 -1.19 -13.65
N LYS A 196 -23.08 -1.60 -14.51
CA LYS A 196 -22.70 -3.01 -14.67
C LYS A 196 -22.01 -3.54 -13.41
N ILE A 197 -21.08 -2.75 -12.86
CA ILE A 197 -20.34 -3.08 -11.63
C ILE A 197 -21.29 -3.34 -10.46
N LYS A 198 -22.28 -2.46 -10.27
CA LYS A 198 -23.32 -2.63 -9.25
C LYS A 198 -24.16 -3.89 -9.49
N ASN A 199 -24.58 -4.14 -10.73
CA ASN A 199 -25.38 -5.34 -11.06
C ASN A 199 -24.61 -6.65 -10.81
N ASN A 200 -23.30 -6.64 -10.99
CA ASN A 200 -22.43 -7.80 -10.80
C ASN A 200 -21.90 -7.93 -9.36
N ASN A 201 -22.21 -6.98 -8.47
CA ASN A 201 -21.63 -6.88 -7.12
C ASN A 201 -20.09 -6.79 -7.10
N ASP A 202 -19.48 -6.19 -8.14
CA ASP A 202 -18.01 -6.10 -8.27
C ASP A 202 -17.41 -4.86 -7.57
N LEU A 203 -18.20 -4.06 -6.84
CA LEU A 203 -17.68 -2.87 -6.13
C LEU A 203 -16.52 -3.15 -5.16
N PRO A 204 -16.50 -4.26 -4.39
CA PRO A 204 -15.37 -4.59 -3.54
C PRO A 204 -14.04 -4.71 -4.29
N LEU A 205 -14.05 -5.20 -5.54
CA LEU A 205 -12.85 -5.28 -6.37
C LEU A 205 -12.29 -3.90 -6.72
N PHE A 206 -13.17 -2.92 -6.98
CA PHE A 206 -12.76 -1.53 -7.22
C PHE A 206 -12.30 -0.83 -5.94
N LEU A 207 -12.84 -1.19 -4.78
CA LEU A 207 -12.34 -0.70 -3.49
C LEU A 207 -10.90 -1.17 -3.27
N LYS A 208 -10.62 -2.45 -3.55
CA LYS A 208 -9.28 -3.04 -3.49
C LYS A 208 -8.31 -2.39 -4.48
N LEU A 209 -8.75 -2.17 -5.73
CA LEU A 209 -7.99 -1.43 -6.73
C LEU A 209 -7.64 0.00 -6.29
N ALA A 210 -8.60 0.73 -5.69
CA ALA A 210 -8.35 2.08 -5.20
C ALA A 210 -7.30 2.08 -4.06
N ASN A 211 -7.35 1.10 -3.16
CA ASN A 211 -6.43 1.01 -2.03
C ASN A 211 -5.01 0.57 -2.42
N GLN A 212 -4.82 -0.12 -3.55
CA GLN A 212 -3.49 -0.35 -4.16
C GLN A 212 -2.73 0.94 -4.43
N THR A 213 -3.45 2.02 -4.74
CA THR A 213 -2.84 3.32 -5.10
C THR A 213 -2.61 4.25 -3.90
N GLY A 214 -3.00 3.83 -2.69
CA GLY A 214 -2.54 4.45 -1.44
C GLY A 214 -3.33 5.64 -0.89
N ILE A 215 -4.56 5.92 -1.36
CA ILE A 215 -5.38 6.96 -0.71
C ILE A 215 -5.79 6.52 0.69
N GLU A 216 -5.30 7.22 1.71
CA GLU A 216 -5.66 6.97 3.10
C GLU A 216 -7.16 7.23 3.35
N GLY A 217 -7.81 6.32 4.08
CA GLY A 217 -9.23 6.46 4.46
C GLY A 217 -10.22 6.23 3.32
N PHE A 218 -9.79 5.62 2.21
CA PHE A 218 -10.68 5.25 1.11
C PHE A 218 -11.40 3.92 1.39
N GLY A 219 -12.56 3.99 2.06
CA GLY A 219 -13.42 2.84 2.35
C GLY A 219 -14.64 2.71 1.42
N MET A 220 -15.48 1.70 1.67
CA MET A 220 -16.70 1.48 0.87
C MET A 220 -17.66 2.69 0.92
N LYS A 221 -17.69 3.41 2.05
CA LYS A 221 -18.46 4.65 2.18
C LYS A 221 -17.99 5.71 1.17
N GLN A 222 -16.68 5.94 1.07
CA GLN A 222 -16.07 6.91 0.18
C GLN A 222 -16.28 6.53 -1.29
N LEU A 223 -16.11 5.25 -1.64
CA LEU A 223 -16.40 4.75 -2.98
C LEU A 223 -17.86 5.03 -3.37
N ASN A 224 -18.81 4.76 -2.47
CA ASN A 224 -20.22 5.04 -2.72
C ASN A 224 -20.54 6.54 -2.84
N GLU A 225 -19.89 7.39 -2.04
CA GLU A 225 -20.03 8.84 -2.17
C GLU A 225 -19.48 9.36 -3.51
N MET A 226 -18.32 8.88 -3.94
CA MET A 226 -17.75 9.19 -5.25
C MET A 226 -18.70 8.77 -6.38
N ILE A 227 -19.23 7.55 -6.32
CA ILE A 227 -20.20 7.05 -7.30
C ILE A 227 -21.46 7.92 -7.34
N LYS A 228 -21.99 8.34 -6.18
CA LYS A 228 -23.14 9.25 -6.12
C LYS A 228 -22.86 10.59 -6.79
N VAL A 229 -21.65 11.12 -6.64
CA VAL A 229 -21.23 12.36 -7.33
C VAL A 229 -21.20 12.15 -8.85
N ILE A 230 -20.57 11.06 -9.31
CA ILE A 230 -20.49 10.70 -10.74
C ILE A 230 -21.90 10.55 -11.33
N GLU A 231 -22.76 9.74 -10.70
CA GLU A 231 -24.13 9.48 -11.16
C GLU A 231 -25.02 10.73 -11.12
N GLY A 232 -24.81 11.60 -10.13
CA GLY A 232 -25.57 12.83 -9.94
C GLY A 232 -25.17 13.98 -10.88
N TYR A 233 -24.06 13.86 -11.61
CA TYR A 233 -23.58 14.90 -12.51
C TYR A 233 -24.51 15.07 -13.73
N LYS A 234 -25.06 16.28 -13.92
CA LYS A 234 -26.04 16.59 -14.99
C LYS A 234 -25.50 17.39 -16.19
N GLY A 235 -24.22 17.70 -16.23
CA GLY A 235 -23.67 18.69 -17.17
C GLY A 235 -24.04 20.12 -16.73
N ARG A 236 -23.11 21.06 -16.90
CA ARG A 236 -23.40 22.49 -16.81
C ARG A 236 -23.75 23.02 -18.20
#